data_AF-A0A0C9UKB6-F1
#
_entry.id   AF-A0A0C9UKB6-F1
#
_cell.length_a   1.000
_cell.length_b   1.000
_cell.length_c   1.000
_cell.angle_alpha   90.00
_cell.angle_beta   90.00
_cell.angle_gamma   90.00
#
_symmetry.space_group_name_H-M   'P 1'
#
loop_
_entity.id
_entity.type
_entity.pdbx_description
1 polymer ?
#
loop_
_entity_poly.entity_id
_entity_poly.type
_entity_poly.pdbx_seq_one_letter_code
_entity_poly.pdbx_strand_id
1 'polypeptide(L)'
;DGIVIRGKRVRARKMAREPCRCLKCQKVEANHIAVNCSSEKDICGTCGEEHRTAECKEIDPNKFKCVNCKTHGHASWGRECPAYQHAAHRLRQRDTEATY
;
A
#
# COMPACT_ATOMS: atom_id res chain seq x y z
N ASP A 1 0.89 -26.98 -15.58
CA ASP A 1 1.55 -26.77 -16.88
C ASP A 1 1.37 -25.34 -17.38
N GLY A 2 2.39 -24.76 -18.03
CA GLY A 2 2.40 -23.35 -18.46
C GLY A 2 1.57 -23.05 -19.71
N ILE A 3 1.55 -21.79 -20.15
CA ILE A 3 0.85 -21.34 -21.37
C ILE A 3 1.86 -21.04 -22.49
N VAL A 4 1.49 -21.27 -23.76
CA VAL A 4 2.35 -20.95 -24.91
C VAL A 4 1.82 -19.68 -25.58
N ILE A 5 2.65 -18.63 -25.62
CA ILE A 5 2.34 -17.37 -26.30
C ILE A 5 3.33 -17.19 -27.44
N ARG A 6 2.83 -17.17 -28.70
CA ARG A 6 3.66 -17.05 -29.92
C ARG A 6 4.83 -18.06 -29.96
N GLY A 7 4.58 -19.31 -29.58
CA GLY A 7 5.60 -20.36 -29.55
C GLY A 7 6.53 -20.34 -28.33
N LYS A 8 6.43 -19.34 -27.44
CA LYS A 8 7.19 -19.28 -26.17
C LYS A 8 6.36 -19.85 -25.04
N ARG A 9 6.89 -20.88 -24.36
CA ARG A 9 6.33 -21.37 -23.08
C ARG A 9 6.57 -20.33 -21.99
N VAL A 10 5.50 -19.86 -21.36
CA VAL A 10 5.54 -18.96 -20.21
C VAL A 10 4.86 -19.61 -19.01
N ARG A 11 5.40 -19.35 -17.82
CA ARG A 11 4.85 -19.86 -16.56
C ARG A 11 4.15 -18.72 -15.85
N ALA A 12 2.85 -18.88 -15.59
CA ALA A 12 2.12 -17.96 -14.74
C ALA A 12 2.51 -18.20 -13.27
N ARG A 13 2.62 -17.12 -12.51
CA ARG A 13 2.79 -17.16 -11.05
C ARG A 13 1.71 -16.31 -10.42
N LYS A 14 1.23 -16.72 -9.25
CA LYS A 14 0.36 -15.88 -8.44
C LYS A 14 1.14 -14.64 -8.02
N MET A 15 0.58 -13.46 -8.24
CA MET A 15 1.20 -12.22 -7.77
C MET A 15 1.25 -12.23 -6.25
N ALA A 16 2.37 -11.78 -5.67
CA ALA A 16 2.48 -11.64 -4.23
C ALA A 16 1.38 -10.70 -3.72
N ARG A 17 0.71 -11.12 -2.64
CA ARG A 17 -0.29 -10.25 -2.00
C ARG A 17 0.39 -9.00 -1.47
N GLU A 18 -0.27 -7.86 -1.63
CA GLU A 18 0.22 -6.57 -1.16
C GLU A 18 -0.53 -6.13 0.12
N PRO A 19 0.14 -5.42 1.04
CA PRO A 19 -0.54 -4.80 2.17
C PRO A 19 -1.60 -3.81 1.71
N CYS A 20 -2.84 -4.02 2.17
CA CYS A 20 -3.92 -3.07 1.97
C CYS A 20 -3.79 -1.92 2.98
N ARG A 21 -4.05 -0.68 2.55
CA ARG A 21 -4.22 0.46 3.45
C ARG A 21 -5.67 0.88 3.52
N CYS A 22 -6.12 1.34 4.67
CA CYS A 22 -7.41 2.00 4.79
C CYS A 22 -7.35 3.37 4.09
N LEU A 23 -8.21 3.64 3.10
CA LEU A 23 -8.19 4.92 2.38
C LEU A 23 -8.73 6.12 3.18
N LYS A 24 -9.27 5.87 4.39
CA LYS A 24 -9.70 6.91 5.33
C LYS A 24 -8.57 7.34 6.26
N CYS A 25 -7.94 6.39 6.96
CA CYS A 25 -6.89 6.69 7.94
C CYS A 25 -5.45 6.42 7.44
N GLN A 26 -5.29 5.90 6.21
CA GLN A 26 -4.03 5.57 5.53
C GLN A 26 -3.14 4.52 6.22
N LYS A 27 -3.63 3.87 7.28
CA LYS A 27 -2.89 2.82 8.00
C LYS A 27 -2.80 1.53 7.18
N VAL A 28 -1.58 1.00 7.02
CA VAL A 28 -1.26 -0.22 6.25
C VAL A 28 -1.50 -1.52 7.05
N GLU A 29 -1.42 -1.45 8.38
CA GLU A 29 -1.66 -2.61 9.26
C GLU A 29 -3.05 -2.55 9.92
N ALA A 30 -3.97 -1.81 9.30
CA ALA A 30 -5.34 -1.76 9.76
C ALA A 30 -6.08 -3.04 9.40
N ASN A 31 -6.76 -3.64 10.38
CA ASN A 31 -7.71 -4.75 10.16
C ASN A 31 -9.05 -4.27 9.57
N HIS A 32 -9.06 -3.13 8.86
CA HIS A 32 -10.26 -2.53 8.32
C HIS A 32 -9.97 -1.80 7.00
N ILE A 33 -11.04 -1.57 6.23
CA ILE A 33 -11.06 -0.75 5.03
C ILE A 33 -11.85 0.54 5.30
N ALA A 34 -11.84 1.49 4.36
CA ALA A 34 -12.43 2.82 4.55
C ALA A 34 -13.89 2.80 5.03
N VAL A 35 -14.72 1.91 4.50
CA VAL A 35 -16.14 1.77 4.90
C VAL A 35 -16.33 1.35 6.36
N ASN A 36 -15.36 0.62 6.94
CA ASN A 36 -15.39 0.13 8.31
C ASN A 36 -14.45 0.93 9.23
N CYS A 37 -13.99 2.10 8.79
CA CYS A 37 -13.05 2.91 9.56
C CYS A 37 -13.79 3.81 10.54
N SER A 38 -13.49 3.63 11.84
CA SER A 38 -14.05 4.44 12.94
C SER A 38 -13.41 5.81 13.10
N SER A 39 -12.41 6.17 12.29
CA SER A 39 -11.81 7.50 12.35
C SER A 39 -12.84 8.55 11.96
N GLU A 40 -12.95 9.63 12.73
CA GLU A 40 -13.89 10.72 12.44
C GLU A 40 -13.48 11.51 11.19
N LYS A 41 -12.18 11.58 10.91
CA LYS A 41 -11.59 12.41 9.87
C LYS A 41 -10.95 11.57 8.77
N ASP A 42 -10.95 12.12 7.56
CA ASP A 42 -10.12 11.63 6.46
C ASP A 42 -8.69 12.14 6.64
N ILE A 43 -7.71 11.25 6.45
CA ILE A 43 -6.29 11.59 6.43
C ILE A 43 -5.78 11.44 5.01
N CYS A 44 -5.05 12.46 4.56
CA CYS A 44 -4.48 12.48 3.23
C CYS A 44 -3.35 11.46 3.10
N GLY A 45 -3.44 10.61 2.07
CA GLY A 45 -2.40 9.65 1.73
C GLY A 45 -1.11 10.29 1.21
N THR A 46 -1.14 11.56 0.78
CA THR A 46 0.00 12.25 0.17
C THR A 46 0.76 13.11 1.19
N CYS A 47 0.08 14.09 1.81
CA CYS A 47 0.72 15.02 2.75
C CYS A 47 0.46 14.69 4.24
N GLY A 48 -0.38 13.69 4.55
CA GLY A 48 -0.64 13.26 5.93
C GLY A 48 -1.56 14.17 6.76
N GLU A 49 -2.11 15.24 6.17
CA GLU A 49 -3.00 16.20 6.83
C GLU A 49 -4.49 15.79 6.76
N GLU A 50 -5.33 16.49 7.52
CA GLU A 50 -6.77 16.19 7.69
C GLU A 50 -7.62 16.66 6.49
N HIS A 51 -7.59 15.90 5.40
CA HIS A 51 -8.52 16.04 4.29
C HIS A 51 -8.51 14.78 3.40
N ARG A 52 -9.43 14.71 2.44
CA ARG A 52 -9.45 13.61 1.47
C ARG A 52 -8.25 13.70 0.54
N THR A 53 -7.66 12.55 0.24
CA THR A 53 -6.50 12.48 -0.69
C THR A 53 -6.83 13.06 -2.06
N ALA A 54 -8.07 12.92 -2.54
CA ALA A 54 -8.53 13.48 -3.81
C ALA A 54 -8.56 15.02 -3.84
N GLU A 55 -8.61 15.67 -2.68
CA GLU A 55 -8.60 17.14 -2.52
C GLU A 55 -7.19 17.69 -2.28
N CYS A 56 -6.19 16.81 -2.24
CA CYS A 56 -4.80 17.20 -2.02
C CYS A 56 -4.25 18.00 -3.20
N LYS A 57 -3.73 19.19 -2.91
CA LYS A 57 -3.04 20.04 -3.89
C LYS A 57 -1.51 19.98 -3.77
N GLU A 58 -1.00 19.19 -2.83
CA GLU A 58 0.45 19.08 -2.63
C GLU A 58 1.07 18.26 -3.75
N ILE A 59 1.95 18.92 -4.50
CA ILE A 59 2.72 18.34 -5.62
C ILE A 59 4.21 18.22 -5.30
N ASP A 60 4.68 18.87 -4.23
CA ASP A 60 6.08 18.85 -3.81
C ASP A 60 6.37 17.56 -3.03
N PRO A 61 7.23 16.66 -3.55
CA PRO A 61 7.57 15.41 -2.88
C PRO A 61 8.19 15.61 -1.48
N ASN A 62 8.84 16.75 -1.22
CA ASN A 62 9.41 17.05 0.09
C ASN A 62 8.34 17.28 1.16
N LYS A 63 7.15 17.71 0.74
CA LYS A 63 5.98 17.87 1.62
C LYS A 63 5.17 16.60 1.76
N PHE A 64 5.51 15.54 1.02
CA PHE A 64 4.84 14.27 1.20
C PHE A 64 5.22 13.69 2.56
N LYS A 65 4.24 13.12 3.23
CA LYS A 65 4.40 12.59 4.58
C LYS A 65 3.63 11.29 4.70
N CYS A 66 4.31 10.27 5.18
CA CYS A 66 3.71 8.98 5.40
C CYS A 66 3.17 8.90 6.83
N VAL A 67 1.88 8.54 6.98
CA VAL A 67 1.26 8.41 8.31
C VAL A 67 1.76 7.18 9.07
N ASN A 68 2.31 6.19 8.36
CA ASN A 68 2.72 4.90 8.94
C ASN A 68 4.10 4.98 9.57
N CYS A 69 5.08 5.59 8.90
CA CYS A 69 6.43 5.79 9.45
C CYS A 69 6.67 7.21 9.98
N LYS A 70 5.72 8.14 9.78
CA LYS A 70 5.76 9.54 10.27
C LYS A 70 6.95 10.35 9.73
N THR A 71 7.49 9.99 8.57
CA THR A 71 8.60 10.69 7.91
C THR A 71 8.12 11.46 6.69
N HIS A 72 8.81 12.56 6.38
CA HIS A 72 8.65 13.28 5.11
C HIS A 72 9.44 12.60 3.97
N GLY A 73 9.20 13.07 2.75
CA GLY A 73 9.90 12.62 1.54
C GLY A 73 9.18 11.50 0.78
N HIS A 74 8.11 10.94 1.34
CA HIS A 74 7.22 10.02 0.62
C HIS A 74 5.80 10.03 1.18
N ALA A 75 4.87 9.63 0.32
CA ALA A 75 3.48 9.49 0.64
C ALA A 75 3.17 8.15 1.32
N SER A 76 2.02 8.05 1.98
CA SER A 76 1.53 6.81 2.63
C SER A 76 1.26 5.65 1.67
N TRP A 77 1.19 5.94 0.36
CA TRP A 77 1.08 4.94 -0.70
C TRP A 77 2.45 4.52 -1.29
N GLY A 78 3.55 5.10 -0.82
CA GLY A 78 4.91 4.75 -1.23
C GLY A 78 5.30 3.33 -0.82
N ARG A 79 5.92 2.60 -1.75
CA ARG A 79 6.38 1.20 -1.56
C ARG A 79 7.75 1.11 -0.89
N GLU A 80 8.48 2.22 -0.91
CA GLU A 80 9.73 2.49 -0.20
C GLU A 80 9.53 2.70 1.30
N CYS A 81 8.28 2.91 1.75
CA CYS A 81 7.98 3.10 3.15
C CYS A 81 8.40 1.87 3.99
N PRO A 82 9.24 2.04 5.03
CA PRO A 82 9.66 0.92 5.88
C PRO A 82 8.48 0.16 6.50
N ALA A 83 7.42 0.86 6.89
CA ALA A 83 6.21 0.24 7.44
C ALA A 83 5.49 -0.62 6.39
N TYR A 84 5.42 -0.16 5.14
CA TYR A 84 4.87 -0.96 4.04
C TYR A 84 5.73 -2.19 3.77
N GLN A 85 7.05 -2.05 3.71
CA GLN A 85 7.97 -3.15 3.46
C GLN A 85 7.88 -4.23 4.55
N HIS A 86 7.79 -3.84 5.83
CA HIS A 86 7.57 -4.78 6.93
C HIS A 86 6.22 -5.50 6.79
N ALA A 87 5.13 -4.79 6.51
CA ALA A 87 3.83 -5.39 6.30
C ALA A 87 3.83 -6.37 5.11
N ALA A 88 4.48 -6.01 4.00
CA ALA A 88 4.61 -6.83 2.81
C ALA A 88 5.47 -8.06 3.06
N HIS A 89 6.54 -7.94 3.84
CA HIS A 89 7.37 -9.07 4.24
C HIS A 89 6.56 -10.08 5.08
N ARG A 90 5.83 -9.61 6.11
CA ARG A 90 4.97 -10.47 6.94
C ARG A 90 3.87 -11.15 6.13
N LEU A 91 3.30 -10.45 5.14
CA LEU A 91 2.28 -11.02 4.27
C LEU A 91 2.85 -12.12 3.36
N ARG A 92 4.04 -11.88 2.78
CA ARG A 92 4.76 -12.88 1.98
C ARG A 92 5.12 -14.13 2.78
N GLN A 93 5.56 -13.98 4.02
CA GLN A 93 5.85 -15.13 4.90
C GLN A 93 4.61 -16.01 5.17
N ARG A 94 3.41 -15.45 5.07
CA ARG A 94 2.13 -16.16 5.26
C ARG A 94 1.56 -16.74 3.96
N ASP A 95 2.08 -16.32 2.80
CA ASP A 95 1.59 -16.74 1.48
C ASP A 95 2.44 -17.91 0.96
N THR A 96 2.12 -19.12 1.44
CA THR A 96 2.77 -20.38 1.02
C THR A 96 2.48 -20.75 -0.43
N GLU A 97 1.48 -20.13 -1.08
CA GLU A 97 1.11 -20.40 -2.47
C GLU A 97 1.88 -19.53 -3.48
N ALA A 98 2.54 -18.45 -3.03
CA ALA A 98 3.34 -17.59 -3.89
C ALA A 98 4.77 -18.13 -4.15
N THR A 99 5.12 -19.28 -3.55
CA THR A 99 6.50 -19.80 -3.52
C THR A 99 6.80 -20.95 -4.50
N TYR A 100 5.94 -21.28 -5.47
CA TYR A 100 6.14 -22.41 -6.40
C TYR A 100 5.96 -22.09 -7.91
#